data_AF-A0A937VN87-F1
#
_entry.id   AF-A0A937VN87-F1
#
_cell.length_a   1.000
_cell.length_b   1.000
_cell.length_c   1.000
_cell.angle_alpha   90.00
_cell.angle_beta   90.00
_cell.angle_gamma   90.00
#
_symmetry.space_group_name_H-M   'P 1'
#
loop_
_entity.id
_entity.type
_entity.pdbx_description
1 polymer ?
#
loop_
_entity_poly.entity_id
_entity_poly.type
_entity_poly.pdbx_seq_one_letter_code
_entity_poly.pdbx_strand_id
1 'polypeptide(L)'
;MRTLALTVSISKANILIMNPPKYHLRVLKEFFDRHKIATLDQLQEALGNPARCTVFRKLGDLQSLSSYSHRGKYYTLKCVARFTNQGLWSFRSVWFSRFGNLLQTCEAFVHHSDAGYSAAELKDIVQVKTKHALTQLVRDGRLLRETFDSIYVYLSAQKEVASRQIETREALLQQSPASLIVVNPDLATDEAKALLVLFCSMLNERQRRLYAGLESLKLGHGGDAHIASLLGMDPHTVAKGRKELMDADLTATDRVRAPGAGRPSQEKKRRKL
;
A
#
# COMPACT_ATOMS: atom_id res chain seq x y z
N MET A 1 8.49 -49.31 68.60
CA MET A 1 7.62 -48.96 67.45
C MET A 1 8.47 -48.49 66.29
N ARG A 2 8.07 -48.80 65.04
CA ARG A 2 8.76 -48.57 63.75
C ARG A 2 9.83 -49.65 63.45
N THR A 3 9.95 -50.26 62.29
CA THR A 3 9.32 -50.14 60.95
C THR A 3 9.79 -51.39 60.20
N LEU A 4 8.92 -52.15 59.53
CA LEU A 4 9.35 -53.11 58.51
C LEU A 4 8.73 -52.72 57.17
N ALA A 5 9.63 -52.57 56.21
CA ALA A 5 9.42 -52.02 54.88
C ALA A 5 8.67 -53.02 53.98
N LEU A 6 7.63 -52.53 53.30
CA LEU A 6 7.04 -53.21 52.14
C LEU A 6 7.96 -53.00 50.94
N THR A 7 8.68 -54.05 50.56
CA THR A 7 9.38 -54.16 49.28
C THR A 7 8.36 -54.28 48.15
N VAL A 8 8.05 -53.15 47.49
CA VAL A 8 7.36 -53.16 46.20
C VAL A 8 8.41 -53.31 45.10
N SER A 9 8.47 -54.50 44.50
CA SER A 9 9.24 -54.74 43.29
C SER A 9 8.59 -53.98 42.13
N ILE A 10 9.15 -52.82 41.79
CA ILE A 10 8.77 -52.08 40.58
C ILE A 10 9.48 -52.75 39.41
N SER A 11 8.71 -53.48 38.61
CA SER A 11 9.14 -53.96 37.29
C SER A 11 9.53 -52.76 36.43
N LYS A 12 10.81 -52.64 36.10
CA LYS A 12 11.30 -51.68 35.12
C LYS A 12 10.71 -52.05 33.76
N ALA A 13 9.71 -51.29 33.32
CA ALA A 13 9.22 -51.33 31.96
C ALA A 13 10.40 -51.04 31.00
N ASN A 14 10.52 -51.88 29.98
CA ASN A 14 11.48 -51.74 28.88
C ASN A 14 11.40 -50.32 28.28
N ILE A 15 12.44 -49.53 28.50
CA ILE A 15 12.66 -48.26 27.79
C ILE A 15 13.09 -48.65 26.38
N LEU A 16 12.14 -48.68 25.44
CA LEU A 16 12.44 -48.66 24.02
C LEU A 16 13.29 -47.41 23.77
N ILE A 17 14.57 -47.60 23.46
CA ILE A 17 15.47 -46.55 22.98
C ILE A 17 14.92 -46.12 21.61
N MET A 18 13.97 -45.19 21.61
CA MET A 18 13.53 -44.49 20.42
C MET A 18 14.72 -43.71 19.88
N ASN A 19 15.34 -44.22 18.82
CA ASN A 19 16.38 -43.50 18.09
C ASN A 19 15.70 -42.28 17.44
N PRO A 20 15.87 -41.05 17.98
CA PRO A 20 15.13 -39.92 17.48
C PRO A 20 15.67 -39.59 16.08
N PRO A 21 14.81 -39.47 15.05
CA PRO A 21 15.26 -39.13 13.71
C PRO A 21 16.06 -37.81 13.76
N LYS A 22 17.32 -37.88 13.33
CA LYS A 22 18.23 -36.73 13.33
C LYS A 22 17.94 -35.88 12.09
N TYR A 23 17.12 -34.85 12.26
CA TYR A 23 16.85 -33.86 11.21
C TYR A 23 18.05 -32.90 11.08
N HIS A 24 18.78 -33.01 9.97
CA HIS A 24 19.97 -32.22 9.69
C HIS A 24 19.62 -30.86 9.06
N LEU A 25 20.16 -29.77 9.63
CA LEU A 25 19.99 -28.40 9.12
C LEU A 25 20.51 -28.20 7.69
N ARG A 26 21.47 -29.04 7.28
CA ARG A 26 22.06 -29.01 5.94
C ARG A 26 21.03 -29.23 4.83
N VAL A 27 20.06 -30.11 5.07
CA VAL A 27 18.99 -30.43 4.10
C VAL A 27 18.15 -29.21 3.78
N LEU A 28 17.77 -28.43 4.81
CA LEU A 28 17.03 -27.19 4.63
C LEU A 28 17.84 -26.14 3.86
N LYS A 29 19.13 -26.00 4.19
CA LYS A 29 20.01 -25.05 3.50
C LYS A 29 20.12 -25.37 2.01
N GLU A 30 20.38 -26.62 1.68
CA GLU A 30 20.46 -27.09 0.28
C GLU A 30 19.11 -26.93 -0.45
N PHE A 31 17.99 -27.16 0.24
CA PHE A 31 16.65 -26.93 -0.31
C PHE A 31 16.43 -25.46 -0.66
N PHE A 32 16.73 -24.54 0.26
CA PHE A 32 16.59 -23.10 0.02
C PHE A 32 17.57 -22.57 -1.03
N ASP A 33 18.77 -23.15 -1.15
CA ASP A 33 19.71 -22.79 -2.20
C ASP A 33 19.14 -23.10 -3.59
N ARG A 34 18.40 -24.21 -3.74
CA ARG A 34 17.75 -24.63 -4.99
C ARG A 34 16.45 -23.88 -5.26
N HIS A 35 15.54 -23.78 -4.28
CA HIS A 35 14.17 -23.30 -4.49
C HIS A 35 13.91 -21.85 -4.05
N LYS A 36 14.83 -21.23 -3.31
CA LYS A 36 14.80 -19.84 -2.77
C LYS A 36 13.69 -19.55 -1.75
N ILE A 37 12.48 -20.07 -1.98
CA ILE A 37 11.33 -20.00 -1.08
C ILE A 37 10.70 -21.39 -0.93
N ALA A 38 10.05 -21.63 0.21
CA ALA A 38 9.41 -22.91 0.50
C ALA A 38 8.09 -22.72 1.28
N THR A 39 7.12 -23.60 1.09
CA THR A 39 5.95 -23.71 1.99
C THR A 39 6.24 -24.68 3.13
N LEU A 40 5.43 -24.64 4.20
CA LEU A 40 5.61 -25.56 5.32
C LEU A 40 5.55 -27.03 4.89
N ASP A 41 4.61 -27.38 4.00
CA ASP A 41 4.44 -28.75 3.51
C ASP A 41 5.69 -29.24 2.76
N GLN A 42 6.28 -28.40 1.91
CA GLN A 42 7.51 -28.70 1.18
C GLN A 42 8.70 -28.91 2.14
N LEU A 43 8.76 -28.14 3.22
CA LEU A 43 9.80 -28.28 4.23
C LEU A 43 9.61 -29.54 5.08
N GLN A 44 8.37 -29.94 5.34
CA GLN A 44 8.06 -31.21 6.00
C GLN A 44 8.50 -32.38 5.12
N GLU A 45 8.13 -32.37 3.84
CA GLU A 45 8.51 -33.41 2.88
C GLU A 45 10.04 -33.53 2.76
N ALA A 46 10.74 -32.40 2.62
CA ALA A 46 12.21 -32.37 2.52
C ALA A 46 12.91 -32.92 3.77
N LEU A 47 12.29 -32.82 4.95
CA LEU A 47 12.83 -33.33 6.21
C LEU A 47 12.38 -34.76 6.54
N GLY A 48 11.56 -35.41 5.70
CA GLY A 48 11.03 -36.74 5.99
C GLY A 48 9.80 -36.73 6.90
N ASN A 49 8.90 -35.77 6.71
CA ASN A 49 7.62 -35.59 7.40
C ASN A 49 7.68 -35.47 8.95
N PRO A 50 8.54 -34.60 9.50
CA PRO A 50 8.50 -34.30 10.93
C PRO A 50 7.22 -33.54 11.31
N ALA A 51 6.91 -33.55 12.62
CA ALA A 51 5.90 -32.67 13.19
C ALA A 51 6.21 -31.19 12.93
N ARG A 52 5.19 -30.36 12.73
CA ARG A 52 5.31 -28.91 12.42
C ARG A 52 6.23 -28.17 13.40
N CYS A 53 6.13 -28.47 14.69
CA CYS A 53 6.97 -27.87 15.73
C CYS A 53 8.47 -28.14 15.53
N THR A 54 8.84 -29.29 14.96
CA THR A 54 10.24 -29.63 14.65
C THR A 54 10.75 -28.81 13.49
N VAL A 55 9.93 -28.58 12.45
CA VAL A 55 10.28 -27.70 11.32
C VAL A 55 10.49 -26.28 11.81
N PHE A 56 9.58 -25.73 12.61
CA PHE A 56 9.71 -24.38 13.15
C PHE A 56 10.94 -24.20 14.03
N ARG A 57 11.25 -25.17 14.90
CA ARG A 57 12.47 -25.15 15.70
C ARG A 57 13.72 -25.07 14.80
N LYS A 58 13.80 -25.92 13.78
CA LYS A 58 14.93 -25.96 12.83
C LYS A 58 15.02 -24.70 11.95
N LEU A 59 13.89 -24.10 11.59
CA LEU A 59 13.83 -22.83 10.89
C LEU A 59 14.30 -21.65 11.77
N GLY A 60 13.97 -21.69 13.06
CA GLY A 60 14.46 -20.75 14.07
C GLY A 60 15.99 -20.74 14.15
N ASP A 61 16.60 -21.92 14.16
CA ASP A 61 18.08 -22.08 14.17
C ASP A 61 18.76 -21.44 12.94
N LEU A 62 18.03 -21.29 11.82
CA LEU A 62 18.56 -20.78 10.53
C LEU A 62 18.21 -19.31 10.24
N GLN A 63 17.68 -18.58 11.21
CA GLN A 63 17.22 -17.18 11.03
C GLN A 63 16.28 -17.04 9.81
N SER A 64 15.31 -17.93 9.70
CA SER A 64 14.33 -17.89 8.62
C SER A 64 13.42 -16.67 8.71
N LEU A 65 12.93 -16.21 7.56
CA LEU A 65 11.92 -15.17 7.42
C LEU A 65 10.65 -15.76 6.82
N SER A 66 9.49 -15.30 7.30
CA SER A 66 8.20 -15.59 6.69
C SER A 66 7.80 -14.48 5.73
N SER A 67 7.04 -14.83 4.70
CA SER A 67 6.49 -13.85 3.77
C SER A 67 5.49 -12.97 4.49
N TYR A 68 5.68 -11.65 4.44
CA TYR A 68 4.63 -10.75 4.95
C TYR A 68 3.42 -10.74 4.00
N SER A 69 3.63 -11.08 2.72
CA SER A 69 2.56 -11.38 1.77
C SER A 69 1.99 -12.80 1.98
N HIS A 70 0.86 -13.11 1.34
CA HIS A 70 0.25 -14.45 1.34
C HIS A 70 0.04 -15.05 2.75
N ARG A 71 -0.18 -14.20 3.75
CA ARG A 71 -0.46 -14.59 5.15
C ARG A 71 0.65 -15.44 5.80
N GLY A 72 1.93 -15.20 5.48
CA GLY A 72 3.02 -15.97 6.09
C GLY A 72 3.20 -17.38 5.54
N LYS A 73 2.61 -17.71 4.38
CA LYS A 73 2.64 -19.05 3.80
C LYS A 73 4.04 -19.51 3.36
N TYR A 74 4.89 -18.57 2.97
CA TYR A 74 6.20 -18.88 2.41
C TYR A 74 7.31 -18.52 3.38
N TYR A 75 8.38 -19.31 3.37
CA TYR A 75 9.57 -19.14 4.18
C TYR A 75 10.78 -18.98 3.29
N THR A 76 11.79 -18.27 3.79
CA THR A 76 13.11 -18.12 3.15
C THR A 76 14.18 -17.96 4.23
N LEU A 77 15.45 -18.06 3.85
CA LEU A 77 16.57 -17.76 4.74
C LEU A 77 17.08 -16.34 4.50
N LYS A 78 17.46 -15.64 5.57
CA LYS A 78 18.00 -14.28 5.48
C LYS A 78 19.22 -14.17 4.57
N CYS A 79 20.05 -15.22 4.48
CA CYS A 79 21.21 -15.26 3.60
C CYS A 79 20.87 -15.48 2.10
N VAL A 80 19.69 -16.00 1.80
CA VAL A 80 19.23 -16.28 0.43
C VAL A 80 18.47 -15.08 -0.15
N ALA A 81 17.76 -14.34 0.70
CA ALA A 81 17.00 -13.16 0.33
C ALA A 81 17.92 -11.97 -0.03
N ARG A 82 17.78 -11.45 -1.25
CA ARG A 82 18.52 -10.26 -1.72
C ARG A 82 17.69 -9.01 -1.49
N PHE A 83 17.81 -8.41 -0.32
CA PHE A 83 17.06 -7.21 0.05
C PHE A 83 17.50 -5.98 -0.75
N THR A 84 16.53 -5.14 -1.09
CA THR A 84 16.76 -3.79 -1.61
C THR A 84 17.27 -2.86 -0.51
N ASN A 85 17.64 -1.63 -0.86
CA ASN A 85 18.04 -0.60 0.09
C ASN A 85 16.97 -0.34 1.16
N GLN A 86 15.69 -0.48 0.81
CA GLN A 86 14.56 -0.35 1.73
C GLN A 86 14.31 -1.61 2.59
N GLY A 87 15.05 -2.69 2.35
CA GLY A 87 14.94 -3.92 3.13
C GLY A 87 13.83 -4.87 2.68
N LEU A 88 13.30 -4.70 1.47
CA LEU A 88 12.28 -5.57 0.89
C LEU A 88 12.90 -6.51 -0.14
N TRP A 89 12.37 -7.73 -0.25
CA TRP A 89 12.75 -8.68 -1.28
C TRP A 89 11.49 -9.34 -1.84
N SER A 90 11.39 -9.42 -3.17
CA SER A 90 10.32 -10.13 -3.85
C SER A 90 10.86 -11.29 -4.67
N PHE A 91 10.11 -12.39 -4.67
CA PHE A 91 10.37 -13.54 -5.52
C PHE A 91 9.05 -14.16 -5.96
N ARG A 92 8.81 -14.21 -7.28
CA ARG A 92 7.58 -14.76 -7.88
C ARG A 92 6.29 -14.23 -7.22
N SER A 93 6.21 -12.90 -7.08
CA SER A 93 5.08 -12.19 -6.44
C SER A 93 4.92 -12.44 -4.93
N VAL A 94 5.84 -13.16 -4.29
CA VAL A 94 5.90 -13.32 -2.84
C VAL A 94 6.88 -12.31 -2.27
N TRP A 95 6.43 -11.56 -1.28
CA TRP A 95 7.20 -10.50 -0.64
C TRP A 95 7.67 -10.86 0.77
N PHE A 96 8.91 -10.48 1.04
CA PHE A 96 9.64 -10.66 2.29
C PHE A 96 10.27 -9.35 2.74
N SER A 97 10.40 -9.20 4.04
CA SER A 97 10.99 -8.03 4.68
C SER A 97 12.08 -8.46 5.64
N ARG A 98 13.16 -7.69 5.68
CA ARG A 98 14.22 -7.87 6.68
C ARG A 98 13.73 -7.64 8.11
N PHE A 99 12.63 -6.90 8.26
CA PHE A 99 12.01 -6.56 9.55
C PHE A 99 11.07 -7.65 10.06
N GLY A 100 10.79 -8.69 9.25
CA GLY A 100 9.94 -9.81 9.63
C GLY A 100 8.56 -9.71 8.98
N ASN A 101 7.52 -9.72 9.81
CA ASN A 101 6.13 -9.76 9.33
C ASN A 101 5.62 -8.38 8.88
N LEU A 102 4.37 -8.33 8.38
CA LEU A 102 3.77 -7.10 7.85
C LEU A 102 3.68 -6.00 8.91
N LEU A 103 3.33 -6.33 10.15
CA LEU A 103 3.21 -5.35 11.24
C LEU A 103 4.56 -4.73 11.58
N GLN A 104 5.59 -5.56 11.76
CA GLN A 104 6.96 -5.11 12.04
C GLN A 104 7.53 -4.28 10.88
N THR A 105 7.19 -4.65 9.65
CA THR A 105 7.58 -3.91 8.45
C THR A 105 6.91 -2.54 8.42
N CYS A 106 5.60 -2.46 8.57
CA CYS A 106 4.88 -1.18 8.59
C CYS A 106 5.42 -0.25 9.70
N GLU A 107 5.62 -0.79 10.91
CA GLU A 107 6.18 -0.02 12.03
C GLU A 107 7.58 0.51 11.72
N ALA A 108 8.49 -0.35 11.21
CA ALA A 108 9.83 0.07 10.86
C ALA A 108 9.83 1.13 9.75
N PHE A 109 8.99 0.99 8.74
CA PHE A 109 8.87 1.97 7.66
C PHE A 109 8.37 3.32 8.18
N VAL A 110 7.32 3.32 9.00
CA VAL A 110 6.80 4.56 9.59
C VAL A 110 7.84 5.20 10.49
N HIS A 111 8.56 4.44 11.31
CA HIS A 111 9.59 4.98 12.19
C HIS A 111 10.75 5.65 11.45
N HIS A 112 11.17 5.10 10.31
CA HIS A 112 12.27 5.66 9.50
C HIS A 112 11.80 6.67 8.45
N SER A 113 10.51 6.99 8.39
CA SER A 113 9.98 8.00 7.48
C SER A 113 10.28 9.41 7.98
N ASP A 114 10.56 10.32 7.05
CA ASP A 114 10.72 11.74 7.37
C ASP A 114 9.37 12.43 7.65
N ALA A 115 8.26 11.96 7.08
CA ALA A 115 6.94 12.61 7.17
C ALA A 115 5.80 11.64 7.56
N GLY A 116 6.14 10.49 8.15
CA GLY A 116 5.20 9.39 8.35
C GLY A 116 4.71 8.79 7.03
N TYR A 117 3.63 8.02 7.07
CA TYR A 117 3.01 7.49 5.85
C TYR A 117 1.50 7.38 5.94
N SER A 118 0.82 7.60 4.81
CA SER A 118 -0.56 7.17 4.62
C SER A 118 -0.65 5.67 4.28
N ALA A 119 -1.84 5.09 4.45
CA ALA A 119 -2.07 3.69 4.06
C ALA A 119 -1.89 3.45 2.54
N ALA A 120 -2.12 4.48 1.70
CA ALA A 120 -1.92 4.40 0.26
C ALA A 120 -0.42 4.42 -0.09
N GLU A 121 0.33 5.38 0.47
CA GLU A 121 1.79 5.48 0.26
C GLU A 121 2.51 4.18 0.67
N LEU A 122 2.16 3.62 1.84
CA LEU A 122 2.73 2.35 2.29
C LEU A 122 2.31 1.16 1.42
N LYS A 123 1.09 1.17 0.86
CA LYS A 123 0.65 0.10 -0.03
C LYS A 123 1.48 0.10 -1.31
N ASP A 124 1.83 1.26 -1.83
CA ASP A 124 2.62 1.37 -3.07
C ASP A 124 4.08 0.94 -2.86
N ILE A 125 4.60 1.13 -1.64
CA ILE A 125 5.94 0.66 -1.27
C ILE A 125 5.94 -0.85 -0.96
N VAL A 126 5.07 -1.30 -0.06
CA VAL A 126 5.05 -2.67 0.47
C VAL A 126 4.33 -3.65 -0.48
N GLN A 127 3.58 -3.12 -1.46
CA GLN A 127 2.84 -3.85 -2.50
C GLN A 127 1.68 -4.72 -1.96
N VAL A 128 1.25 -4.49 -0.71
CA VAL A 128 0.17 -5.20 -0.03
C VAL A 128 -0.72 -4.19 0.70
N LYS A 129 -2.02 -4.48 0.83
CA LYS A 129 -2.96 -3.63 1.59
C LYS A 129 -2.53 -3.55 3.07
N THR A 130 -2.24 -2.35 3.54
CA THR A 130 -1.68 -2.10 4.90
C THR A 130 -2.71 -1.60 5.92
N LYS A 131 -3.91 -1.17 5.49
CA LYS A 131 -4.93 -0.53 6.35
C LYS A 131 -5.19 -1.29 7.65
N HIS A 132 -5.46 -2.60 7.58
CA HIS A 132 -5.72 -3.42 8.77
C HIS A 132 -4.51 -3.54 9.69
N ALA A 133 -3.31 -3.70 9.11
CA ALA A 133 -2.07 -3.79 9.88
C ALA A 133 -1.79 -2.48 10.63
N LEU A 134 -1.99 -1.34 9.98
CA LEU A 134 -1.80 -0.02 10.57
C LEU A 134 -2.85 0.27 11.65
N THR A 135 -4.12 -0.07 11.42
CA THR A 135 -5.15 0.03 12.47
C THR A 135 -4.81 -0.80 13.70
N GLN A 136 -4.27 -2.01 13.51
CA GLN A 136 -3.82 -2.85 14.61
C GLN A 136 -2.65 -2.20 15.37
N LEU A 137 -1.62 -1.71 14.67
CA LEU A 137 -0.46 -1.06 15.31
C LEU A 137 -0.86 0.17 16.14
N VAL A 138 -1.85 0.93 15.70
CA VAL A 138 -2.38 2.07 16.46
C VAL A 138 -3.14 1.61 17.70
N ARG A 139 -3.97 0.55 17.59
CA ARG A 139 -4.67 -0.03 18.75
C ARG A 139 -3.68 -0.59 19.79
N ASP A 140 -2.57 -1.14 19.32
CA ASP A 140 -1.50 -1.68 20.16
C ASP A 140 -0.59 -0.57 20.74
N GLY A 141 -0.84 0.70 20.43
CA GLY A 141 -0.05 1.84 20.92
C GLY A 141 1.36 1.94 20.31
N ARG A 142 1.62 1.22 19.22
CA ARG A 142 2.94 1.14 18.55
C ARG A 142 3.14 2.19 17.48
N LEU A 143 2.04 2.75 16.98
CA LEU A 143 2.02 3.88 16.06
C LEU A 143 1.00 4.90 16.52
N LEU A 144 1.24 6.15 16.21
CA LEU A 144 0.25 7.22 16.32
C LEU A 144 -0.46 7.38 14.98
N ARG A 145 -1.64 8.00 15.02
CA ARG A 145 -2.42 8.31 13.83
C ARG A 145 -2.99 9.71 13.97
N GLU A 146 -2.68 10.55 13.00
CA GLU A 146 -3.20 11.90 12.88
C GLU A 146 -3.83 12.10 11.50
N THR A 147 -4.65 13.13 11.38
CA THR A 147 -5.35 13.49 10.15
C THR A 147 -4.68 14.71 9.53
N PHE A 148 -4.21 14.57 8.30
CA PHE A 148 -3.65 15.64 7.49
C PHE A 148 -4.47 15.76 6.22
N ASP A 149 -5.06 16.94 5.97
CA ASP A 149 -6.06 17.15 4.91
C ASP A 149 -7.00 15.96 4.82
N SER A 150 -7.68 15.64 5.92
CA SER A 150 -8.60 14.52 6.10
C SER A 150 -8.04 13.09 5.88
N ILE A 151 -6.79 12.92 5.46
CA ILE A 151 -6.13 11.60 5.27
C ILE A 151 -5.50 11.18 6.58
N TYR A 152 -5.72 9.92 6.98
CA TYR A 152 -4.95 9.35 8.08
C TYR A 152 -3.50 9.09 7.69
N VAL A 153 -2.60 9.79 8.38
CA VAL A 153 -1.16 9.55 8.35
C VAL A 153 -0.77 8.87 9.64
N TYR A 154 0.03 7.82 9.51
CA TYR A 154 0.56 7.06 10.61
C TYR A 154 1.96 7.56 10.92
N LEU A 155 2.19 7.81 12.20
CA LEU A 155 3.40 8.41 12.74
C LEU A 155 4.04 7.47 13.76
N SER A 156 5.32 7.68 14.04
CA SER A 156 6.03 6.92 15.07
C SER A 156 5.37 7.08 16.44
N ALA A 157 5.44 6.07 17.32
CA ALA A 157 5.00 6.20 18.71
C ALA A 157 5.95 7.06 19.57
N GLN A 158 7.20 7.24 19.13
CA GLN A 158 8.17 8.10 19.82
C GLN A 158 7.85 9.57 19.54
N LYS A 159 7.66 10.36 20.59
CA LYS A 159 7.20 11.76 20.49
C LYS A 159 8.14 12.63 19.69
N GLU A 160 9.44 12.42 19.85
CA GLU A 160 10.50 13.19 19.20
C GLU A 160 10.47 12.95 17.69
N VAL A 161 10.36 11.68 17.28
CA VAL A 161 10.25 11.29 15.87
C VAL A 161 8.92 11.75 15.28
N ALA A 162 7.82 11.57 16.01
CA ALA A 162 6.50 11.99 15.57
C ALA A 162 6.43 13.49 15.31
N SER A 163 7.00 14.32 16.21
CA SER A 163 6.99 15.79 16.07
C SER A 163 7.72 16.21 14.79
N ARG A 164 8.91 15.66 14.52
CA ARG A 164 9.65 15.90 13.26
C ARG A 164 8.86 15.46 12.03
N GLN A 165 8.14 14.34 12.12
CA GLN A 165 7.32 13.83 11.03
C GLN A 165 6.14 14.76 10.72
N ILE A 166 5.48 15.26 11.76
CA ILE A 166 4.38 16.22 11.65
C ILE A 166 4.89 17.50 10.98
N GLU A 167 5.96 18.11 11.51
CA GLU A 167 6.54 19.34 10.95
C GLU A 167 6.91 19.20 9.47
N THR A 168 7.57 18.08 9.11
CA THR A 168 7.95 17.81 7.71
C THR A 168 6.73 17.62 6.82
N ARG A 169 5.69 16.94 7.32
CA ARG A 169 4.43 16.74 6.60
C ARG A 169 3.71 18.06 6.38
N GLU A 170 3.56 18.88 7.42
CA GLU A 170 2.93 20.20 7.33
C GLU A 170 3.68 21.09 6.34
N ALA A 171 5.02 21.10 6.36
CA ALA A 171 5.82 21.83 5.39
C ALA A 171 5.58 21.34 3.95
N LEU A 172 5.41 20.03 3.71
CA LEU A 172 5.05 19.50 2.38
C LEU A 172 3.67 19.96 1.93
N LEU A 173 2.69 20.01 2.83
CA LEU A 173 1.30 20.41 2.51
C LEU A 173 1.19 21.91 2.26
N GLN A 174 1.92 22.72 3.05
CA GLN A 174 2.03 24.17 2.86
C GLN A 174 2.65 24.55 1.50
N GLN A 175 3.40 23.65 0.86
CA GLN A 175 4.01 23.90 -0.45
C GLN A 175 3.02 23.88 -1.63
N SER A 176 1.75 23.42 -1.49
CA SER A 176 0.68 23.80 -2.44
C SER A 176 -0.74 23.35 -2.04
N PRO A 177 -1.65 24.26 -1.63
CA PRO A 177 -3.08 23.95 -1.47
C PRO A 177 -3.76 23.58 -2.80
N ALA A 178 -3.21 24.02 -3.93
CA ALA A 178 -3.70 23.66 -5.26
C ALA A 178 -3.37 22.22 -5.66
N SER A 179 -2.45 21.53 -4.97
CA SER A 179 -2.15 20.12 -5.24
C SER A 179 -3.09 19.17 -4.49
N LEU A 180 -3.56 19.53 -3.31
CA LEU A 180 -4.37 18.68 -2.42
C LEU A 180 -5.82 18.58 -2.86
N ILE A 181 -6.42 19.70 -3.29
CA ILE A 181 -7.76 19.74 -3.88
C ILE A 181 -7.85 18.81 -5.09
N VAL A 182 -6.73 18.64 -5.79
CA VAL A 182 -6.67 17.89 -7.04
C VAL A 182 -6.37 16.42 -6.81
N VAL A 183 -5.45 16.10 -5.89
CA VAL A 183 -5.01 14.71 -5.67
C VAL A 183 -6.00 13.92 -4.80
N ASN A 184 -6.74 14.59 -3.92
CA ASN A 184 -7.69 13.95 -3.01
C ASN A 184 -8.84 14.89 -2.60
N PRO A 185 -9.73 15.27 -3.53
CA PRO A 185 -10.87 16.15 -3.26
C PRO A 185 -11.87 15.61 -2.24
N ASP A 186 -12.02 14.30 -2.00
CA ASP A 186 -12.86 13.75 -0.92
C ASP A 186 -12.43 14.24 0.47
N LEU A 187 -11.18 14.70 0.56
CA LEU A 187 -10.47 15.03 1.78
C LEU A 187 -10.21 16.55 1.90
N ALA A 188 -10.51 17.30 0.85
CA ALA A 188 -10.56 18.76 0.88
C ALA A 188 -11.70 19.25 1.79
N THR A 189 -11.43 20.30 2.57
CA THR A 189 -12.46 20.97 3.38
C THR A 189 -13.61 21.45 2.49
N ASP A 190 -14.84 21.45 3.02
CA ASP A 190 -16.01 21.88 2.27
C ASP A 190 -15.87 23.34 1.77
N GLU A 191 -15.12 24.16 2.48
CA GLU A 191 -14.72 25.52 2.09
C GLU A 191 -13.85 25.53 0.81
N ALA A 192 -12.86 24.65 0.72
CA ALA A 192 -12.00 24.54 -0.46
C ALA A 192 -12.78 24.03 -1.68
N LYS A 193 -13.69 23.07 -1.48
CA LYS A 193 -14.61 22.60 -2.54
C LYS A 193 -15.51 23.73 -3.02
N ALA A 194 -16.07 24.53 -2.10
CA ALA A 194 -16.92 25.67 -2.44
C ALA A 194 -16.16 26.75 -3.22
N LEU A 195 -14.93 27.07 -2.82
CA LEU A 195 -14.06 28.01 -3.56
C LEU A 195 -13.73 27.51 -4.96
N LEU A 196 -13.46 26.21 -5.12
CA LEU A 196 -13.19 25.60 -6.42
C LEU A 196 -14.42 25.67 -7.36
N VAL A 197 -15.60 25.36 -6.84
CA VAL A 197 -16.86 25.46 -7.58
C VAL A 197 -17.16 26.92 -7.95
N LEU A 198 -16.93 27.86 -7.03
CA LEU A 198 -17.07 29.30 -7.28
C LEU A 198 -16.10 29.77 -8.37
N PHE A 199 -14.83 29.38 -8.30
CA PHE A 199 -13.85 29.68 -9.34
C PHE A 199 -14.28 29.11 -10.70
N CYS A 200 -14.69 27.84 -10.73
CA CYS A 200 -15.19 27.21 -11.95
C CYS A 200 -16.42 27.93 -12.52
N SER A 201 -17.27 28.50 -11.66
CA SER A 201 -18.43 29.31 -12.06
C SER A 201 -18.04 30.56 -12.87
N MET A 202 -16.87 31.13 -12.59
CA MET A 202 -16.34 32.32 -13.26
C MET A 202 -15.65 32.01 -14.60
N LEU A 203 -15.30 30.74 -14.85
CA LEU A 203 -14.65 30.31 -16.08
C LEU A 203 -15.66 30.15 -17.22
N ASN A 204 -15.23 30.48 -18.44
CA ASN A 204 -16.00 30.15 -19.63
C ASN A 204 -15.96 28.64 -19.93
N GLU A 205 -16.81 28.16 -20.83
CA GLU A 205 -16.97 26.73 -21.11
C GLU A 205 -15.68 26.04 -21.57
N ARG A 206 -14.85 26.73 -22.37
CA ARG A 206 -13.52 26.22 -22.79
C ARG A 206 -12.55 26.15 -21.62
N GLN A 207 -12.43 27.23 -20.84
CA GLN A 207 -11.54 27.31 -19.68
C GLN A 207 -11.91 26.26 -18.63
N ARG A 208 -13.21 26.12 -18.32
CA ARG A 208 -13.70 25.12 -17.36
C ARG A 208 -13.40 23.70 -17.84
N ARG A 209 -13.59 23.42 -19.14
CA ARG A 209 -13.25 22.11 -19.74
C ARG A 209 -11.76 21.79 -19.64
N LEU A 210 -10.89 22.73 -20.03
CA LEU A 210 -9.45 22.55 -19.97
C LEU A 210 -8.98 22.40 -18.51
N TYR A 211 -9.50 23.21 -17.60
CA TYR A 211 -9.21 23.10 -16.17
C TYR A 211 -9.59 21.71 -15.63
N ALA A 212 -10.82 21.25 -15.89
CA ALA A 212 -11.26 19.91 -15.50
C ALA A 212 -10.37 18.80 -16.11
N GLY A 213 -9.97 18.95 -17.38
CA GLY A 213 -9.06 18.04 -18.05
C GLY A 213 -7.67 17.99 -17.42
N LEU A 214 -7.14 19.14 -17.00
CA LEU A 214 -5.86 19.25 -16.28
C LEU A 214 -5.93 18.54 -14.92
N GLU A 215 -7.02 18.73 -14.17
CA GLU A 215 -7.18 18.07 -12.87
C GLU A 215 -7.39 16.56 -13.01
N SER A 216 -8.07 16.12 -14.06
CA SER A 216 -8.19 14.69 -14.41
C SER A 216 -6.82 14.06 -14.73
N LEU A 217 -5.92 14.78 -15.43
CA LEU A 217 -4.57 14.29 -15.74
C LEU A 217 -3.75 14.01 -14.48
N LYS A 218 -3.85 14.89 -13.48
CA LYS A 218 -3.12 14.75 -12.22
C LYS A 218 -3.63 13.57 -11.39
N LEU A 219 -4.91 13.20 -11.53
CA LEU A 219 -5.55 12.08 -10.81
C LEU A 219 -5.34 10.70 -11.47
N GLY A 220 -5.11 10.64 -12.78
CA GLY A 220 -4.92 9.37 -13.49
C GLY A 220 -6.21 8.57 -13.68
N HIS A 221 -6.17 7.24 -13.47
CA HIS A 221 -7.29 6.35 -13.79
C HIS A 221 -8.53 6.64 -12.91
N GLY A 222 -9.67 6.91 -13.54
CA GLY A 222 -10.91 7.30 -12.86
C GLY A 222 -11.04 8.82 -12.61
N GLY A 223 -10.01 9.61 -12.93
CA GLY A 223 -10.00 11.07 -12.75
C GLY A 223 -11.15 11.79 -13.44
N ASP A 224 -11.56 11.37 -14.64
CA ASP A 224 -12.66 12.04 -15.37
C ASP A 224 -13.98 11.96 -14.64
N ALA A 225 -14.36 10.76 -14.19
CA ALA A 225 -15.62 10.53 -13.49
C ALA A 225 -15.63 11.28 -12.15
N HIS A 226 -14.48 11.33 -11.50
CA HIS A 226 -14.33 11.98 -10.22
C HIS A 226 -14.41 13.52 -10.33
N ILE A 227 -13.66 14.13 -11.25
CA ILE A 227 -13.70 15.57 -11.52
C ILE A 227 -15.06 16.01 -12.06
N ALA A 228 -15.70 15.18 -12.89
CA ALA A 228 -17.06 15.40 -13.36
C ALA A 228 -18.05 15.51 -12.18
N SER A 229 -17.97 14.60 -11.22
CA SER A 229 -18.80 14.64 -10.01
C SER A 229 -18.53 15.88 -9.16
N LEU A 230 -17.26 16.26 -8.99
CA LEU A 230 -16.86 17.41 -8.16
C LEU A 230 -17.31 18.75 -8.75
N LEU A 231 -17.14 18.93 -10.06
CA LEU A 231 -17.42 20.18 -10.76
C LEU A 231 -18.83 20.25 -11.37
N GLY A 232 -19.64 19.20 -11.23
CA GLY A 232 -20.96 19.10 -11.84
C GLY A 232 -20.89 19.12 -13.37
N MET A 233 -19.92 18.42 -13.96
CA MET A 233 -19.65 18.38 -15.39
C MET A 233 -19.93 16.99 -15.97
N ASP A 234 -20.07 16.90 -17.29
CA ASP A 234 -20.17 15.63 -17.98
C ASP A 234 -18.77 14.97 -18.10
N PRO A 235 -18.59 13.66 -17.77
CA PRO A 235 -17.29 12.99 -17.83
C PRO A 235 -16.63 13.01 -19.22
N HIS A 236 -17.40 12.99 -20.31
CA HIS A 236 -16.84 13.10 -21.66
C HIS A 236 -16.31 14.50 -21.93
N THR A 237 -16.91 15.53 -21.32
CA THR A 237 -16.40 16.91 -21.40
C THR A 237 -15.05 17.04 -20.72
N VAL A 238 -14.87 16.40 -19.55
CA VAL A 238 -13.57 16.34 -18.85
C VAL A 238 -12.53 15.60 -19.69
N ALA A 239 -12.88 14.41 -20.20
CA ALA A 239 -11.99 13.61 -21.06
C ALA A 239 -11.58 14.36 -22.33
N LYS A 240 -12.49 15.13 -22.93
CA LYS A 240 -12.22 15.99 -24.07
C LYS A 240 -11.19 17.08 -23.73
N GLY A 241 -11.38 17.80 -22.61
CA GLY A 241 -10.42 18.81 -22.16
C GLY A 241 -9.03 18.23 -21.89
N ARG A 242 -8.96 17.04 -21.31
CA ARG A 242 -7.69 16.32 -21.12
C ARG A 242 -7.02 16.01 -22.45
N LYS A 243 -7.77 15.50 -23.42
CA LYS A 243 -7.24 15.19 -24.75
C LYS A 243 -6.72 16.44 -25.46
N GLU A 244 -7.47 17.53 -25.41
CA GLU A 244 -7.05 18.86 -25.93
C GLU A 244 -5.70 19.32 -25.32
N LEU A 245 -5.49 19.09 -24.03
CA LEU A 245 -4.22 19.40 -23.35
C LEU A 245 -3.07 18.47 -23.75
N MET A 246 -3.33 17.17 -23.90
CA MET A 246 -2.32 16.19 -24.28
C MET A 246 -1.88 16.33 -25.75
N ASP A 247 -2.82 16.67 -26.63
CA ASP A 247 -2.58 16.83 -28.06
C ASP A 247 -1.88 18.18 -28.39
N ALA A 248 -1.55 18.99 -27.37
CA ALA A 248 -0.91 20.31 -27.47
C ALA A 248 -1.59 21.30 -28.43
N ASP A 249 -2.87 21.09 -28.74
CA ASP A 249 -3.66 21.99 -29.58
C ASP A 249 -4.14 23.20 -28.78
N LEU A 250 -3.17 24.00 -28.34
CA LEU A 250 -3.38 25.29 -27.68
C LEU A 250 -3.58 26.41 -28.71
N THR A 251 -3.86 26.08 -29.98
CA THR A 251 -4.00 27.08 -31.03
C THR A 251 -5.09 28.09 -30.63
N ALA A 252 -4.58 29.28 -30.31
CA ALA A 252 -5.34 30.40 -29.83
C ALA A 252 -6.20 30.92 -30.97
N THR A 253 -7.49 30.65 -30.88
CA THR A 253 -8.50 31.54 -31.41
C THR A 253 -9.37 31.98 -30.25
N ASP A 254 -9.70 33.27 -30.21
CA ASP A 254 -10.68 33.93 -29.31
C ASP A 254 -12.11 33.35 -29.41
N ARG A 255 -12.26 32.20 -30.07
CA ARG A 255 -13.53 31.53 -30.33
C ARG A 255 -13.69 30.36 -29.38
N VAL A 256 -14.78 30.39 -28.62
CA VAL A 256 -15.23 29.29 -27.75
C VAL A 256 -15.60 28.04 -28.56
N ARG A 257 -15.91 28.19 -29.86
CA ARG A 257 -16.31 27.10 -30.76
C ARG A 257 -15.36 27.00 -31.96
N ALA A 258 -15.08 25.77 -32.39
CA ALA A 258 -14.39 25.49 -33.64
C ALA A 258 -15.16 26.10 -34.85
N PRO A 259 -14.46 26.52 -35.92
CA PRO A 259 -15.12 26.94 -37.15
C PRO A 259 -16.07 25.83 -37.66
N GLY A 260 -17.32 26.19 -37.99
CA GLY A 260 -18.32 25.25 -38.53
C GLY A 260 -19.20 24.53 -37.52
N ALA A 261 -18.99 24.69 -36.21
CA ALA A 261 -19.80 24.03 -35.16
C ALA A 261 -21.14 24.72 -34.83
N GLY A 262 -21.59 25.66 -35.67
CA GLY A 262 -22.89 26.30 -35.55
C GLY A 262 -23.97 25.55 -36.34
N ARG A 263 -25.22 25.53 -35.84
CA ARG A 263 -26.37 25.11 -36.65
C ARG A 263 -26.45 26.04 -37.87
N PRO A 264 -26.43 25.53 -39.12
CA PRO A 264 -26.57 26.39 -40.29
C PRO A 264 -27.87 27.18 -40.20
N SER A 265 -27.79 28.49 -40.46
CA SER A 265 -28.97 29.36 -40.49
C SER A 265 -29.96 28.80 -41.49
N GLN A 266 -31.21 28.55 -41.07
CA GLN A 266 -32.26 28.24 -42.02
C GLN A 266 -32.56 29.52 -42.79
N GLU A 267 -32.12 29.59 -44.05
CA GLU A 267 -32.55 30.64 -44.97
C GLU A 267 -34.08 30.63 -45.06
N LYS A 268 -34.70 31.68 -44.53
CA LYS A 268 -36.12 31.94 -44.80
C LYS A 268 -36.24 32.29 -46.28
N LYS A 269 -36.78 31.38 -47.10
CA LYS A 269 -37.18 31.66 -48.48
C LYS A 269 -38.12 32.87 -48.49
N ARG A 270 -37.64 34.02 -48.99
CA ARG A 270 -38.51 35.15 -49.30
C ARG A 270 -39.44 34.73 -50.43
N ARG A 271 -40.76 34.87 -50.22
CA ARG A 271 -41.77 34.75 -51.28
C ARG A 271 -41.41 35.76 -52.37
N LYS A 272 -41.25 35.28 -53.60
CA LYS A 272 -41.19 36.15 -54.78
C LYS A 272 -42.54 36.86 -54.90
N LEU A 273 -42.49 38.18 -55.08
CA LEU A 273 -43.63 39.03 -55.45
C LEU A 273 -44.13 38.65 -56.84
#